data_AF-A0A8J4Q3M5-F1
#
_entry.id   AF-A0A8J4Q3M5-F1
#
_cell.length_a   1.000
_cell.length_b   1.000
_cell.length_c   1.000
_cell.angle_alpha   90.00
_cell.angle_beta   90.00
_cell.angle_gamma   90.00
#
_symmetry.space_group_name_H-M   'P 1'
#
loop_
_entity.id
_entity.type
_entity.pdbx_description
1 polymer ?
#
loop_
_entity_poly.entity_id
_entity_poly.type
_entity_poly.pdbx_seq_one_letter_code
_entity_poly.pdbx_strand_id
1 'polypeptide(L)'
;MINIHCQKSSTVTAITKSQQLLFVFIVLSSIYIVHVQAVGILIWSGGTWCGYGSRTYTTPNYVGQNIIKPKCSVDCEYMTDKAYASAADAILFEAQPFAGFGYEFLKNQPNFPQKQVNQLYINFGYEHEVYFPVLAQERFHENMDVNNTFRKTDHVRITFACSWGSYDNGSIEEFRNPPVAPENKIQAIGFMSSNCNGGGAIYRTCYTKDLMNHIQVDALGSCMHNKDLDEEDKPHPLFSDLGDSLRIKRKVLSKYMFSLAFENNNMTDYVTEKVYTSLLSGSVPIYMGAPNIDDWVPKGSVIKTSDFKNPKHLADHLNYLLNNHTAYNEYFNWKKEPYPSGFVEKYNQCVFYSGDCRLCEHVSKTIKKMKSTQQAGHRSQFGEPIDTMVQKRALLLSKSSCLSVSQNSSIPKITDQMTIMFWINPTSSFSNDAKIITNNKKQFEIYISPIWKRSYIKFCIHQDNCFTGEKPIKNDEWKHVAVTVSPNPLIPNTEVVSLYLNGVLDISFITNSISSIDSSHDIKIGCQSQFVGQVDDFSIWNIALDQTSISRSMFKKYRGDEHGLNAYMTFNHHDSILDYSKHRSLVSSKDCKTIEIEDKKLDLNCC
;
A
#
# COMPACT_ATOMS: atom_id res chain seq x y z
N MET A 1 4.52 -24.19 -52.73
CA MET A 1 4.11 -24.69 -54.06
C MET A 1 2.85 -25.50 -53.81
N ILE A 2 1.64 -25.13 -54.23
CA ILE A 2 1.19 -24.76 -55.57
C ILE A 2 0.01 -23.77 -55.45
N ASN A 3 -0.12 -22.95 -56.48
CA ASN A 3 -0.95 -21.78 -56.67
C ASN A 3 -2.15 -22.11 -57.58
N ILE A 4 -3.14 -21.20 -57.68
CA ILE A 4 -4.05 -20.94 -58.84
C ILE A 4 -5.30 -21.87 -58.95
N HIS A 5 -6.53 -21.50 -59.34
CA HIS A 5 -7.29 -20.25 -59.68
C HIS A 5 -8.80 -20.58 -59.52
N CYS A 6 -9.64 -19.68 -58.97
CA CYS A 6 -10.54 -18.74 -59.67
C CYS A 6 -11.50 -19.32 -60.73
N GLN A 7 -12.81 -19.23 -60.47
CA GLN A 7 -13.82 -19.00 -61.51
C GLN A 7 -14.91 -18.04 -61.00
N LYS A 8 -15.10 -16.95 -61.74
CA LYS A 8 -16.24 -16.03 -61.64
C LYS A 8 -17.37 -16.57 -62.53
N SER A 9 -18.61 -16.42 -62.08
CA SER A 9 -19.77 -16.30 -62.97
C SER A 9 -20.69 -15.23 -62.41
N SER A 10 -21.02 -14.28 -63.27
CA SER A 10 -21.83 -13.10 -63.05
C SER A 10 -23.26 -13.33 -63.51
N THR A 11 -24.25 -12.92 -62.72
CA THR A 11 -25.55 -12.47 -63.23
C THR A 11 -26.10 -11.40 -62.29
N VAL A 12 -26.22 -10.20 -62.83
CA VAL A 12 -26.86 -9.03 -62.20
C VAL A 12 -28.31 -9.00 -62.69
N THR A 13 -29.26 -8.96 -61.77
CA THR A 13 -30.62 -8.49 -62.06
C THR A 13 -31.03 -7.49 -60.98
N ALA A 14 -31.51 -6.33 -61.43
CA ALA A 14 -31.76 -5.13 -60.64
C ALA A 14 -32.90 -5.28 -59.63
N ILE A 15 -32.74 -4.71 -58.43
CA ILE A 15 -33.80 -4.56 -57.42
C ILE A 15 -34.17 -3.08 -57.31
N THR A 16 -35.49 -2.85 -57.25
CA THR A 16 -36.21 -1.58 -57.28
C THR A 16 -36.22 -0.85 -55.93
N LYS A 17 -36.55 0.45 -56.01
CA LYS A 17 -36.40 1.54 -55.03
C LYS A 17 -37.24 1.47 -53.72
N SER A 18 -37.58 0.29 -53.19
CA SER A 18 -38.37 0.17 -51.94
C SER A 18 -37.65 -0.48 -50.76
N GLN A 19 -36.34 -0.76 -50.85
CA GLN A 19 -35.53 -1.33 -49.74
C GLN A 19 -34.59 -0.32 -49.03
N GLN A 20 -34.78 0.99 -49.23
CA GLN A 20 -33.94 2.01 -48.56
C GLN A 20 -34.46 2.54 -47.22
N LEU A 21 -35.58 2.01 -46.69
CA LEU A 21 -36.17 2.48 -45.43
C LEU A 21 -36.18 1.48 -44.27
N LEU A 22 -35.66 0.25 -44.46
CA LEU A 22 -35.55 -0.74 -43.38
C LEU A 22 -34.10 -0.98 -42.88
N PHE A 23 -33.10 -0.30 -43.46
CA PHE A 23 -31.70 -0.37 -43.04
C PHE A 23 -31.23 0.82 -42.18
N VAL A 24 -32.12 1.79 -41.91
CA VAL A 24 -31.80 2.97 -41.08
C VAL A 24 -32.24 2.79 -39.62
N PHE A 25 -33.00 1.74 -39.29
CA PHE A 25 -33.44 1.47 -37.91
C PHE A 25 -32.75 0.29 -37.20
N ILE A 26 -31.82 -0.42 -37.87
CA ILE A 26 -31.02 -1.50 -37.23
C ILE A 26 -29.56 -1.07 -36.97
N VAL A 27 -29.21 0.21 -37.22
CA VAL A 27 -27.86 0.76 -36.92
C VAL A 27 -27.87 1.80 -35.78
N LEU A 28 -29.02 2.02 -35.12
CA LEU A 28 -29.14 2.95 -33.97
C LEU A 28 -29.69 2.27 -32.71
N SER A 29 -29.41 0.98 -32.54
CA SER A 29 -29.51 0.30 -31.24
C SER A 29 -28.36 -0.66 -31.02
N SER A 30 -27.15 -0.28 -31.46
CA SER A 30 -25.95 -0.74 -30.78
C SER A 30 -25.98 -0.07 -29.42
N ILE A 31 -26.59 -0.76 -28.46
CA ILE A 31 -26.42 -0.49 -27.04
C ILE A 31 -24.91 -0.28 -26.87
N TYR A 32 -24.49 0.95 -26.57
CA TYR A 32 -23.20 1.21 -25.97
C TYR A 32 -23.24 0.44 -24.66
N ILE A 33 -22.90 -0.85 -24.69
CA ILE A 33 -22.40 -1.53 -23.53
C ILE A 33 -21.09 -0.80 -23.30
N VAL A 34 -21.13 0.22 -22.45
CA VAL A 34 -19.95 0.70 -21.75
C VAL A 34 -19.41 -0.57 -21.10
N HIS A 35 -18.41 -1.20 -21.73
CA HIS A 35 -17.56 -2.13 -21.02
C HIS A 35 -16.95 -1.28 -19.92
N VAL A 36 -17.56 -1.35 -18.73
CA VAL A 36 -16.97 -0.79 -17.54
C VAL A 36 -15.70 -1.60 -17.34
N GLN A 37 -14.57 -1.01 -17.72
CA GLN A 37 -13.27 -1.62 -17.53
C GLN A 37 -13.17 -1.99 -16.05
N ALA A 38 -12.86 -3.26 -15.78
CA ALA A 38 -12.69 -3.76 -14.42
C ALA A 38 -11.65 -2.92 -13.68
N VAL A 39 -11.86 -2.71 -12.38
CA VAL A 39 -10.89 -2.01 -11.52
C VAL A 39 -9.67 -2.90 -11.36
N GLY A 40 -8.52 -2.44 -11.86
CA GLY A 40 -7.27 -3.20 -11.81
C GLY A 40 -6.45 -2.90 -10.54
N ILE A 41 -6.24 -3.89 -9.68
CA ILE A 41 -5.43 -3.75 -8.45
C ILE A 41 -4.19 -4.63 -8.57
N LEU A 42 -3.00 -4.02 -8.67
CA LEU A 42 -1.73 -4.72 -8.71
C LEU A 42 -1.21 -4.99 -7.29
N ILE A 43 -0.93 -6.24 -6.96
CA ILE A 43 -0.26 -6.65 -5.72
C ILE A 43 1.25 -6.55 -5.95
N TRP A 44 1.90 -5.56 -5.35
CA TRP A 44 3.30 -5.22 -5.62
C TRP A 44 4.31 -6.27 -5.11
N SER A 45 3.93 -7.00 -4.07
CA SER A 45 4.75 -8.05 -3.46
C SER A 45 4.74 -9.39 -4.22
N GLY A 46 3.96 -9.50 -5.31
CA GLY A 46 3.71 -10.75 -6.00
C GLY A 46 2.50 -11.52 -5.44
N GLY A 47 2.22 -12.70 -5.98
CA GLY A 47 1.12 -13.53 -5.48
C GLY A 47 1.52 -14.23 -4.19
N THR A 48 0.70 -14.14 -3.13
CA THR A 48 0.25 -15.27 -2.28
C THR A 48 -0.20 -14.86 -0.87
N TRP A 49 0.29 -13.76 -0.29
CA TRP A 49 0.03 -13.52 1.15
C TRP A 49 -1.32 -12.86 1.43
N CYS A 50 -1.70 -11.77 0.75
CA CYS A 50 -3.00 -11.13 0.95
C CYS A 50 -4.24 -12.01 0.61
N GLY A 51 -4.10 -13.13 -0.12
CA GLY A 51 -5.23 -14.00 -0.46
C GLY A 51 -6.25 -13.38 -1.45
N TYR A 52 -5.93 -12.24 -2.06
CA TYR A 52 -6.71 -11.63 -3.14
C TYR A 52 -6.21 -12.20 -4.49
N GLY A 53 -7.10 -12.65 -5.38
CA GLY A 53 -6.73 -13.44 -6.57
C GLY A 53 -7.31 -12.93 -7.89
N SER A 54 -6.79 -13.51 -9.00
CA SER A 54 -6.55 -12.76 -10.24
C SER A 54 -7.69 -12.61 -11.24
N ARG A 55 -8.80 -13.35 -11.08
CA ARG A 55 -10.09 -13.19 -11.79
C ARG A 55 -11.07 -14.27 -11.28
N THR A 56 -12.36 -13.95 -11.29
CA THR A 56 -13.51 -14.85 -11.03
C THR A 56 -13.35 -15.80 -9.84
N TYR A 57 -13.71 -15.36 -8.63
CA TYR A 57 -14.32 -16.13 -7.51
C TYR A 57 -13.81 -17.56 -7.21
N THR A 58 -12.61 -17.89 -7.68
CA THR A 58 -11.79 -19.06 -7.39
C THR A 58 -10.42 -18.49 -7.06
N THR A 59 -10.39 -17.64 -6.04
CA THR A 59 -9.14 -17.46 -5.31
C THR A 59 -8.90 -18.78 -4.62
N PRO A 60 -7.76 -19.46 -4.77
CA PRO A 60 -7.35 -20.31 -3.67
C PRO A 60 -7.41 -19.38 -2.46
N ASN A 61 -8.32 -19.63 -1.53
CA ASN A 61 -8.12 -19.07 -0.21
C ASN A 61 -6.71 -19.50 0.24
N TYR A 62 -6.20 -18.93 1.31
CA TYR A 62 -4.86 -19.25 1.84
C TYR A 62 -4.59 -20.77 2.02
N VAL A 63 -5.61 -21.62 1.86
CA VAL A 63 -5.64 -23.06 2.01
C VAL A 63 -5.93 -23.84 0.70
N GLY A 64 -5.82 -23.20 -0.47
CA GLY A 64 -5.93 -23.90 -1.77
C GLY A 64 -7.35 -24.32 -2.19
N GLN A 65 -8.39 -23.86 -1.50
CA GLN A 65 -9.78 -24.19 -1.84
C GLN A 65 -10.40 -23.18 -2.81
N ASN A 66 -11.23 -23.70 -3.73
CA ASN A 66 -12.10 -22.89 -4.59
C ASN A 66 -13.39 -22.53 -3.84
N ILE A 67 -13.36 -21.50 -2.99
CA ILE A 67 -14.59 -20.94 -2.42
C ILE A 67 -15.26 -20.07 -3.48
N ILE A 68 -16.46 -20.45 -3.93
CA ILE A 68 -17.30 -19.59 -4.77
C ILE A 68 -17.79 -18.43 -3.91
N LYS A 69 -17.09 -17.30 -3.97
CA LYS A 69 -17.54 -16.06 -3.32
C LYS A 69 -18.71 -15.44 -4.09
N PRO A 70 -19.61 -14.70 -3.41
CA PRO A 70 -20.62 -13.91 -4.09
C PRO A 70 -19.99 -12.97 -5.12
N LYS A 71 -20.69 -12.73 -6.23
CA LYS A 71 -20.24 -11.77 -7.22
C LYS A 71 -20.11 -10.39 -6.58
N CYS A 72 -18.94 -9.77 -6.69
CA CYS A 72 -18.72 -8.41 -6.22
C CYS A 72 -19.60 -7.42 -7.01
N SER A 73 -20.05 -6.35 -6.36
CA SER A 73 -20.89 -5.33 -7.00
C SER A 73 -20.11 -4.51 -8.05
N VAL A 74 -18.78 -4.51 -7.96
CA VAL A 74 -17.83 -3.91 -8.88
C VAL A 74 -17.05 -5.02 -9.58
N ASP A 75 -16.79 -4.85 -10.87
CA ASP A 75 -15.90 -5.75 -11.61
C ASP A 75 -14.44 -5.40 -11.30
N CYS A 76 -13.65 -6.38 -10.87
CA CYS A 76 -12.33 -6.18 -10.29
C CYS A 76 -11.35 -7.23 -10.81
N GLU A 77 -10.13 -6.79 -11.08
CA GLU A 77 -9.04 -7.66 -11.49
C GLU A 77 -7.83 -7.43 -10.58
N TYR A 78 -7.44 -8.48 -9.83
CA TYR A 78 -6.19 -8.45 -9.08
C TYR A 78 -5.05 -8.99 -9.92
N MET A 79 -3.92 -8.31 -9.94
CA MET A 79 -2.77 -8.67 -10.77
C MET A 79 -1.55 -8.83 -9.89
N THR A 80 -0.57 -9.63 -10.34
CA THR A 80 0.71 -9.81 -9.64
C THR A 80 1.91 -9.53 -10.53
N ASP A 81 1.69 -9.40 -11.84
CA ASP A 81 2.74 -9.05 -12.80
C ASP A 81 3.00 -7.54 -12.75
N LYS A 82 4.22 -7.18 -12.36
CA LYS A 82 4.66 -5.79 -12.21
C LYS A 82 4.66 -5.02 -13.54
N ALA A 83 4.59 -5.69 -14.69
CA ALA A 83 4.41 -5.04 -15.98
C ALA A 83 3.11 -4.22 -16.06
N TYR A 84 2.09 -4.55 -15.26
CA TYR A 84 0.83 -3.81 -15.20
C TYR A 84 0.87 -2.58 -14.27
N ALA A 85 2.02 -2.24 -13.68
CA ALA A 85 2.11 -1.14 -12.72
C ALA A 85 1.65 0.21 -13.25
N SER A 86 1.87 0.52 -14.53
CA SER A 86 1.37 1.77 -15.13
C SER A 86 -0.10 1.70 -15.56
N ALA A 87 -0.66 0.50 -15.75
CA ALA A 87 -2.03 0.31 -16.19
C ALA A 87 -3.02 0.11 -15.02
N ALA A 88 -2.53 -0.28 -13.85
CA ALA A 88 -3.36 -0.55 -12.69
C ALA A 88 -4.03 0.72 -12.13
N ASP A 89 -5.28 0.60 -11.70
CA ASP A 89 -6.01 1.63 -10.98
C ASP A 89 -5.47 1.82 -9.55
N ALA A 90 -4.95 0.76 -8.93
CA ALA A 90 -4.29 0.82 -7.64
C ALA A 90 -3.14 -0.18 -7.51
N ILE A 91 -2.18 0.14 -6.65
CA ILE A 91 -1.05 -0.72 -6.29
C ILE A 91 -1.12 -0.99 -4.79
N LEU A 92 -1.18 -2.26 -4.43
CA LEU A 92 -1.25 -2.76 -3.06
C LEU A 92 0.12 -3.21 -2.57
N PHE A 93 0.53 -2.66 -1.44
CA PHE A 93 1.76 -2.99 -0.74
C PHE A 93 1.42 -3.78 0.51
N GLU A 94 1.91 -5.03 0.58
CA GLU A 94 1.81 -5.86 1.78
C GLU A 94 3.13 -5.85 2.52
N ALA A 95 3.12 -5.34 3.76
CA ALA A 95 4.34 -5.10 4.52
C ALA A 95 5.25 -6.33 4.66
N GLN A 96 4.68 -7.53 4.76
CA GLN A 96 5.46 -8.74 5.02
C GLN A 96 6.50 -9.07 3.93
N PRO A 97 6.10 -9.35 2.67
CA PRO A 97 7.04 -9.52 1.56
C PRO A 97 7.71 -8.21 1.11
N PHE A 98 7.03 -7.05 1.26
CA PHE A 98 7.55 -5.78 0.77
C PHE A 98 8.68 -5.20 1.62
N ALA A 99 8.57 -5.30 2.94
CA ALA A 99 9.46 -4.68 3.90
C ALA A 99 10.24 -5.70 4.76
N GLY A 100 9.91 -6.99 4.66
CA GLY A 100 10.50 -8.03 5.49
C GLY A 100 10.07 -7.95 6.95
N PHE A 101 10.44 -8.95 7.75
CA PHE A 101 10.15 -8.98 9.18
C PHE A 101 10.99 -7.96 9.96
N GLY A 102 10.39 -7.32 10.97
CA GLY A 102 11.11 -6.36 11.82
C GLY A 102 11.66 -5.17 11.03
N TYR A 103 12.89 -4.78 11.31
CA TYR A 103 13.54 -3.63 10.68
C TYR A 103 14.33 -3.98 9.41
N GLU A 104 14.04 -5.11 8.76
CA GLU A 104 14.74 -5.51 7.53
C GLU A 104 14.59 -4.47 6.40
N PHE A 105 13.51 -3.69 6.38
CA PHE A 105 13.32 -2.58 5.45
C PHE A 105 14.37 -1.46 5.57
N LEU A 106 15.08 -1.34 6.70
CA LEU A 106 16.19 -0.39 6.83
C LEU A 106 17.44 -0.86 6.08
N LYS A 107 17.61 -2.18 5.92
CA LYS A 107 18.69 -2.77 5.12
C LYS A 107 18.28 -2.89 3.65
N ASN A 108 17.06 -3.35 3.41
CA ASN A 108 16.47 -3.55 2.10
C ASN A 108 15.34 -2.55 1.89
N GLN A 109 15.70 -1.31 1.54
CA GLN A 109 14.71 -0.24 1.38
C GLN A 109 13.63 -0.62 0.38
N PRO A 110 12.35 -0.35 0.69
CA PRO A 110 11.28 -0.73 -0.21
C PRO A 110 11.30 0.12 -1.50
N ASN A 111 11.14 -0.57 -2.63
CA ASN A 111 11.12 0.04 -3.96
C ASN A 111 9.68 0.38 -4.35
N PHE A 112 9.42 1.65 -4.64
CA PHE A 112 8.11 2.11 -5.07
C PHE A 112 8.11 2.30 -6.60
N PRO A 113 7.09 1.80 -7.32
CA PRO A 113 6.93 2.16 -8.72
C PRO A 113 6.67 3.66 -8.85
N GLN A 114 6.71 4.20 -10.06
CA GLN A 114 6.11 5.52 -10.29
C GLN A 114 4.58 5.39 -10.25
N LYS A 115 3.94 6.19 -9.39
CA LYS A 115 2.49 6.28 -9.27
C LYS A 115 1.91 7.07 -10.44
N GLN A 116 0.96 6.48 -11.15
CA GLN A 116 0.30 7.13 -12.28
C GLN A 116 -0.72 8.17 -11.86
N VAL A 117 -1.11 9.02 -12.80
CA VAL A 117 -2.22 9.96 -12.60
C VAL A 117 -3.48 9.16 -12.26
N ASN A 118 -4.13 9.50 -11.15
CA ASN A 118 -5.34 8.84 -10.63
C ASN A 118 -5.16 7.39 -10.16
N GLN A 119 -3.92 6.91 -10.04
CA GLN A 119 -3.63 5.62 -9.40
C GLN A 119 -3.57 5.77 -7.89
N LEU A 120 -3.99 4.76 -7.14
CA LEU A 120 -3.93 4.72 -5.68
C LEU A 120 -2.83 3.79 -5.17
N TYR A 121 -2.21 4.14 -4.06
CA TYR A 121 -1.37 3.25 -3.24
C TYR A 121 -2.15 2.77 -2.03
N ILE A 122 -2.12 1.46 -1.81
CA ILE A 122 -2.85 0.79 -0.73
C ILE A 122 -1.84 0.15 0.21
N ASN A 123 -1.90 0.51 1.48
CA ASN A 123 -1.26 -0.23 2.56
C ASN A 123 -2.15 -1.40 2.96
N PHE A 124 -1.62 -2.62 2.89
CA PHE A 124 -2.29 -3.84 3.31
C PHE A 124 -1.51 -4.55 4.42
N GLY A 125 -2.22 -5.03 5.44
CA GLY A 125 -1.57 -5.74 6.53
C GLY A 125 -2.52 -6.56 7.40
N TYR A 126 -2.20 -7.84 7.54
CA TYR A 126 -2.82 -8.75 8.52
C TYR A 126 -2.25 -8.59 9.92
N GLU A 127 -0.97 -8.28 9.97
CA GLU A 127 -0.15 -8.31 11.16
C GLU A 127 0.14 -6.90 11.64
N HIS A 128 0.41 -6.77 12.93
CA HIS A 128 0.61 -5.48 13.57
C HIS A 128 2.04 -4.96 13.41
N GLU A 129 2.22 -3.67 13.70
CA GLU A 129 3.48 -2.95 13.56
C GLU A 129 4.64 -3.50 14.41
N VAL A 130 4.37 -4.24 15.50
CA VAL A 130 5.46 -4.90 16.26
C VAL A 130 6.14 -6.02 15.44
N TYR A 131 5.41 -6.69 14.55
CA TYR A 131 6.00 -7.63 13.59
C TYR A 131 6.61 -6.92 12.39
N PHE A 132 5.91 -5.90 11.90
CA PHE A 132 6.29 -5.15 10.70
C PHE A 132 6.37 -3.64 11.02
N PRO A 133 7.45 -3.17 11.64
CA PRO A 133 7.62 -1.76 12.03
C PRO A 133 7.48 -0.75 10.88
N VAL A 134 7.59 -1.17 9.61
CA VAL A 134 7.24 -0.33 8.45
C VAL A 134 5.82 0.24 8.55
N LEU A 135 4.89 -0.54 9.13
CA LEU A 135 3.48 -0.16 9.35
C LEU A 135 3.31 0.89 10.45
N ALA A 136 4.39 1.33 11.09
CA ALA A 136 4.39 2.49 11.99
C ALA A 136 5.23 3.65 11.44
N GLN A 137 5.87 3.50 10.27
CA GLN A 137 6.72 4.55 9.70
C GLN A 137 5.87 5.64 9.07
N GLU A 138 5.97 6.86 9.61
CA GLU A 138 5.23 8.03 9.12
C GLU A 138 5.44 8.24 7.62
N ARG A 139 6.69 8.17 7.15
CA ARG A 139 7.03 8.28 5.72
C ARG A 139 6.34 7.24 4.84
N PHE A 140 6.22 6.00 5.33
CA PHE A 140 5.51 4.96 4.58
C PHE A 140 4.02 5.31 4.49
N HIS A 141 3.39 5.70 5.61
CA HIS A 141 1.98 6.09 5.66
C HIS A 141 1.64 7.33 4.85
N GLU A 142 2.51 8.34 4.85
CA GLU A 142 2.31 9.56 4.07
C GLU A 142 2.16 9.28 2.58
N ASN A 143 2.80 8.21 2.08
CA ASN A 143 2.78 7.80 0.68
C ASN A 143 1.59 6.87 0.32
N MET A 144 0.75 6.50 1.29
CA MET A 144 -0.40 5.63 1.08
C MET A 144 -1.69 6.45 0.97
N ASP A 145 -2.57 6.09 0.03
CA ASP A 145 -3.89 6.73 -0.10
C ASP A 145 -4.98 5.95 0.63
N VAL A 146 -4.82 4.62 0.74
CA VAL A 146 -5.81 3.71 1.33
C VAL A 146 -5.11 2.81 2.35
N ASN A 147 -5.76 2.61 3.50
CA ASN A 147 -5.32 1.68 4.53
C ASN A 147 -6.33 0.53 4.56
N ASN A 148 -5.84 -0.69 4.35
CA ASN A 148 -6.60 -1.94 4.36
C ASN A 148 -6.00 -2.91 5.39
N THR A 149 -6.24 -2.64 6.68
CA THR A 149 -5.70 -3.45 7.80
C THR A 149 -6.79 -3.82 8.81
N PHE A 150 -6.43 -4.49 9.91
CA PHE A 150 -7.36 -4.89 10.96
C PHE A 150 -7.89 -3.73 11.83
N ARG A 151 -7.26 -2.54 11.75
CA ARG A 151 -7.61 -1.37 12.56
C ARG A 151 -9.03 -0.88 12.23
N LYS A 152 -9.82 -0.56 13.26
CA LYS A 152 -11.18 -0.04 13.07
C LYS A 152 -11.22 1.31 12.36
N THR A 153 -10.16 2.12 12.50
CA THR A 153 -10.05 3.47 11.93
C THR A 153 -9.67 3.49 10.45
N ASP A 154 -9.30 2.34 9.88
CA ASP A 154 -8.81 2.28 8.52
C ASP A 154 -9.93 2.36 7.48
N HIS A 155 -9.56 2.83 6.29
CA HIS A 155 -10.47 3.02 5.16
C HIS A 155 -11.25 1.76 4.80
N VAL A 156 -10.58 0.60 4.83
CA VAL A 156 -11.18 -0.72 4.61
C VAL A 156 -10.67 -1.67 5.69
N ARG A 157 -11.43 -1.82 6.77
CA ARG A 157 -11.08 -2.77 7.83
C ARG A 157 -11.20 -4.22 7.36
N ILE A 158 -10.22 -5.07 7.69
CA ILE A 158 -10.31 -6.54 7.56
C ILE A 158 -10.48 -7.21 8.92
N THR A 159 -11.14 -8.37 8.95
CA THR A 159 -11.29 -9.20 10.16
C THR A 159 -10.93 -10.65 9.88
N PHE A 160 -10.75 -11.42 10.96
CA PHE A 160 -10.64 -12.88 10.95
C PHE A 160 -11.88 -13.56 11.56
N ALA A 161 -13.01 -12.85 11.64
CA ALA A 161 -14.22 -13.27 12.35
C ALA A 161 -15.04 -14.31 11.58
N CYS A 162 -14.39 -15.33 11.06
CA CYS A 162 -14.94 -16.34 10.16
C CYS A 162 -14.27 -17.69 10.41
N SER A 163 -14.75 -18.74 9.74
CA SER A 163 -14.10 -20.05 9.76
C SER A 163 -12.87 -20.05 8.86
N TRP A 164 -11.78 -19.51 9.38
CA TRP A 164 -10.52 -19.46 8.65
C TRP A 164 -10.05 -20.87 8.27
N GLY A 165 -9.72 -21.06 6.99
CA GLY A 165 -9.15 -22.29 6.45
C GLY A 165 -9.99 -23.56 6.63
N SER A 166 -11.28 -23.43 6.96
CA SER A 166 -12.14 -24.60 7.13
C SER A 166 -12.74 -24.97 5.77
N TYR A 167 -12.83 -26.28 5.46
CA TYR A 167 -13.47 -26.85 4.26
C TYR A 167 -15.00 -26.67 4.24
N ASP A 168 -15.46 -25.59 4.84
CA ASP A 168 -16.83 -25.41 5.23
C ASP A 168 -17.54 -24.43 4.30
N ASN A 169 -18.86 -24.34 4.41
CA ASN A 169 -19.66 -23.61 3.42
C ASN A 169 -19.61 -22.09 3.63
N GLY A 170 -18.79 -21.59 4.56
CA GLY A 170 -18.72 -20.17 4.89
C GLY A 170 -20.03 -19.63 5.43
N SER A 171 -20.75 -20.42 6.23
CA SER A 171 -21.97 -19.98 6.92
C SER A 171 -21.68 -19.58 8.37
N ILE A 172 -22.20 -18.43 8.78
CA ILE A 172 -22.15 -17.99 10.18
C ILE A 172 -22.90 -18.93 11.13
N GLU A 173 -23.81 -19.75 10.60
CA GLU A 173 -24.58 -20.72 11.41
C GLU A 173 -23.72 -21.85 11.96
N GLU A 174 -22.51 -22.07 11.46
CA GLU A 174 -21.58 -23.05 12.04
C GLU A 174 -21.19 -22.75 13.48
N PHE A 175 -21.19 -21.47 13.85
CA PHE A 175 -20.97 -21.08 15.24
C PHE A 175 -22.08 -21.60 16.17
N ARG A 176 -23.24 -22.05 15.64
CA ARG A 176 -24.31 -22.72 16.43
C ARG A 176 -24.09 -24.21 16.66
N ASN A 177 -23.13 -24.83 15.98
CA ASN A 177 -22.92 -26.27 16.13
C ASN A 177 -22.77 -26.64 17.62
N PRO A 178 -23.53 -27.64 18.11
CA PRO A 178 -23.53 -27.98 19.52
C PRO A 178 -22.13 -28.46 19.96
N PRO A 179 -21.65 -28.06 21.13
CA PRO A 179 -20.39 -28.58 21.66
C PRO A 179 -20.53 -30.06 22.05
N VAL A 180 -19.40 -30.77 22.12
CA VAL A 180 -19.33 -32.07 22.79
C VAL A 180 -19.75 -31.90 24.25
N ALA A 181 -20.53 -32.84 24.79
CA ALA A 181 -20.98 -32.77 26.17
C ALA A 181 -19.77 -32.75 27.15
N PRO A 182 -19.80 -31.94 28.22
CA PRO A 182 -18.65 -31.73 29.10
C PRO A 182 -18.11 -33.02 29.73
N GLU A 183 -18.96 -34.00 30.03
CA GLU A 183 -18.58 -35.33 30.53
C GLU A 183 -17.73 -36.15 29.54
N ASN A 184 -17.81 -35.84 28.25
CA ASN A 184 -17.05 -36.50 27.19
C ASN A 184 -15.83 -35.69 26.74
N LYS A 185 -15.57 -34.54 27.39
CA LYS A 185 -14.40 -33.70 27.12
C LYS A 185 -13.24 -34.03 28.04
N ILE A 186 -12.04 -33.82 27.54
CA ILE A 186 -10.81 -33.77 28.32
C ILE A 186 -10.94 -32.62 29.32
N GLN A 187 -10.82 -32.95 30.60
CA GLN A 187 -10.93 -32.04 31.75
C GLN A 187 -9.65 -31.19 31.93
N ALA A 188 -9.22 -30.53 30.85
CA ALA A 188 -8.00 -29.75 30.79
C ALA A 188 -8.13 -28.60 29.78
N ILE A 189 -7.05 -27.84 29.63
CA ILE A 189 -6.92 -26.75 28.66
C ILE A 189 -6.07 -27.21 27.49
N GLY A 190 -6.57 -27.11 26.25
CA GLY A 190 -5.77 -27.35 25.05
C GLY A 190 -5.04 -26.08 24.57
N PHE A 191 -3.76 -26.19 24.21
CA PHE A 191 -2.98 -25.09 23.62
C PHE A 191 -2.22 -25.53 22.37
N MET A 192 -2.53 -24.92 21.23
CA MET A 192 -1.90 -25.21 19.93
C MET A 192 -1.28 -23.94 19.34
N SER A 193 0.02 -23.76 19.57
CA SER A 193 0.82 -22.64 19.07
C SER A 193 2.24 -23.07 18.68
N SER A 194 2.77 -22.48 17.60
CA SER A 194 4.13 -22.71 17.10
C SER A 194 5.06 -21.50 17.27
N ASN A 195 4.52 -20.29 17.38
CA ASN A 195 5.32 -19.10 17.67
C ASN A 195 5.38 -18.83 19.19
N CYS A 196 6.54 -19.02 19.78
CA CYS A 196 6.71 -18.94 21.23
C CYS A 196 7.26 -17.58 21.69
N ASN A 197 7.96 -16.87 20.82
CA ASN A 197 8.73 -15.66 21.19
C ASN A 197 8.54 -14.49 20.23
N GLY A 198 8.32 -14.74 18.93
CA GLY A 198 8.31 -13.72 17.88
C GLY A 198 7.12 -12.78 18.00
N GLY A 199 7.32 -11.51 17.61
CA GLY A 199 6.31 -10.44 17.63
C GLY A 199 5.43 -10.46 18.88
N GLY A 200 6.05 -10.28 20.06
CA GLY A 200 5.36 -10.20 21.34
C GLY A 200 4.90 -11.52 21.98
N ALA A 201 4.95 -12.65 21.27
CA ALA A 201 4.41 -13.92 21.77
C ALA A 201 5.08 -14.43 23.06
N ILE A 202 6.27 -13.92 23.41
CA ILE A 202 6.95 -14.24 24.66
C ILE A 202 6.06 -13.98 25.89
N TYR A 203 5.26 -12.91 25.90
CA TYR A 203 4.42 -12.56 27.05
C TYR A 203 3.32 -13.59 27.30
N ARG A 204 2.61 -14.02 26.25
CA ARG A 204 1.62 -15.09 26.37
C ARG A 204 2.26 -16.42 26.74
N THR A 205 3.47 -16.72 26.25
CA THR A 205 4.20 -17.95 26.59
C THR A 205 4.58 -17.98 28.07
N CYS A 206 5.03 -16.84 28.63
CA CYS A 206 5.29 -16.71 30.06
C CYS A 206 4.01 -16.89 30.88
N TYR A 207 2.91 -16.26 30.48
CA TYR A 207 1.62 -16.43 31.17
C TYR A 207 1.13 -17.89 31.14
N THR A 208 1.24 -18.57 29.99
CA THR A 208 0.88 -19.98 29.87
C THR A 208 1.72 -20.86 30.79
N LYS A 209 3.04 -20.63 30.88
CA LYS A 209 3.92 -21.38 31.79
C LYS A 209 3.55 -21.18 33.25
N ASP A 210 3.15 -19.98 33.65
CA ASP A 210 2.68 -19.72 35.02
C ASP A 210 1.34 -20.42 35.28
N LEU A 211 0.40 -20.36 34.33
CA LEU A 211 -0.88 -21.07 34.41
C LEU A 211 -0.72 -22.59 34.56
N MET A 212 0.27 -23.18 33.88
CA MET A 212 0.61 -24.61 33.97
C MET A 212 0.98 -25.08 35.39
N ASN A 213 1.40 -24.16 36.28
CA ASN A 213 1.68 -24.49 37.68
C ASN A 213 0.40 -24.65 38.52
N HIS A 214 -0.77 -24.30 37.99
CA HIS A 214 -2.02 -24.20 38.73
C HIS A 214 -3.16 -25.05 38.15
N ILE A 215 -3.09 -25.41 36.87
CA ILE A 215 -4.08 -26.22 36.18
C ILE A 215 -3.44 -26.92 34.96
N GLN A 216 -3.96 -28.08 34.58
CA GLN A 216 -3.44 -28.84 33.45
C GLN A 216 -3.65 -28.07 32.12
N VAL A 217 -2.54 -27.73 31.46
CA VAL A 217 -2.51 -27.24 30.09
C VAL A 217 -1.76 -28.24 29.23
N ASP A 218 -2.46 -28.79 28.24
CA ASP A 218 -1.91 -29.67 27.22
C ASP A 218 -1.45 -28.81 26.04
N ALA A 219 -0.15 -28.53 26.00
CA ALA A 219 0.52 -27.81 24.94
C ALA A 219 0.90 -28.78 23.82
N LEU A 220 0.10 -28.75 22.75
CA LEU A 220 0.11 -29.68 21.61
C LEU A 220 0.85 -29.12 20.39
N GLY A 221 1.12 -27.81 20.39
CA GLY A 221 1.94 -27.15 19.37
C GLY A 221 3.44 -27.17 19.71
N SER A 222 4.28 -26.53 18.89
CA SER A 222 5.74 -26.48 19.10
C SER A 222 6.15 -25.74 20.38
N CYS A 223 5.30 -24.87 20.93
CA CYS A 223 5.58 -24.18 22.17
C CYS A 223 5.32 -25.08 23.39
N MET A 224 6.32 -25.24 24.25
CA MET A 224 6.40 -26.15 25.42
C MET A 224 6.28 -27.64 25.06
N HIS A 225 5.34 -27.99 24.18
CA HIS A 225 5.15 -29.32 23.60
C HIS A 225 5.17 -30.44 24.64
N ASN A 226 4.31 -30.35 25.65
CA ASN A 226 4.24 -31.32 26.75
C ASN A 226 3.28 -32.48 26.49
N LYS A 227 2.57 -32.47 25.36
CA LYS A 227 1.67 -33.55 24.95
C LYS A 227 1.65 -33.65 23.42
N ASP A 228 1.77 -34.87 22.92
CA ASP A 228 1.64 -35.17 21.51
C ASP A 228 0.17 -35.15 21.05
N LEU A 229 -0.02 -34.94 19.75
CA LEU A 229 -1.30 -35.22 19.10
C LEU A 229 -1.50 -36.73 18.97
N ASP A 230 -2.77 -37.17 19.03
CA ASP A 230 -3.14 -38.55 18.70
C ASP A 230 -2.64 -38.91 17.30
N GLU A 231 -2.24 -40.17 17.04
CA GLU A 231 -1.69 -40.59 15.74
C GLU A 231 -2.59 -40.22 14.54
N GLU A 232 -3.91 -40.31 14.72
CA GLU A 232 -4.91 -39.93 13.71
C GLU A 232 -5.01 -38.42 13.44
N ASP A 233 -4.51 -37.61 14.37
CA ASP A 233 -4.52 -36.15 14.33
C ASP A 233 -3.13 -35.57 14.03
N LYS A 234 -2.09 -36.41 13.97
CA LYS A 234 -0.73 -35.96 13.63
C LYS A 234 -0.74 -35.37 12.22
N PRO A 235 -0.19 -34.16 12.06
CA PRO A 235 -0.32 -33.43 10.82
C PRO A 235 0.51 -34.09 9.71
N HIS A 236 -0.06 -34.13 8.49
CA HIS A 236 0.75 -34.01 7.27
C HIS A 236 1.66 -32.76 7.42
N PRO A 237 2.89 -32.74 6.87
CA PRO A 237 3.92 -31.75 7.20
C PRO A 237 3.32 -30.34 7.42
N LEU A 238 3.32 -29.87 8.67
CA LEU A 238 2.68 -28.60 9.09
C LEU A 238 3.03 -27.48 8.10
N PHE A 239 2.03 -26.68 7.73
CA PHE A 239 2.10 -25.63 6.70
C PHE A 239 2.16 -26.10 5.23
N SER A 240 2.12 -27.41 4.95
CA SER A 240 1.90 -27.88 3.56
C SER A 240 0.47 -27.61 3.09
N ASP A 241 -0.50 -27.68 4.02
CA ASP A 241 -1.89 -27.26 3.85
C ASP A 241 -2.36 -26.60 5.16
N LEU A 242 -2.57 -25.27 5.12
CA LEU A 242 -3.01 -24.53 6.29
C LEU A 242 -4.49 -24.82 6.65
N GLY A 243 -5.32 -25.22 5.69
CA GLY A 243 -6.72 -25.51 5.93
C GLY A 243 -6.91 -26.83 6.65
N ASP A 244 -6.18 -27.85 6.23
CA ASP A 244 -6.09 -29.09 6.98
C ASP A 244 -5.53 -28.86 8.39
N SER A 245 -4.51 -28.02 8.53
CA SER A 245 -3.96 -27.66 9.85
C SER A 245 -5.02 -27.02 10.77
N LEU A 246 -5.86 -26.14 10.24
CA LEU A 246 -6.93 -25.47 11.00
C LEU A 246 -8.12 -26.41 11.29
N ARG A 247 -8.46 -27.29 10.35
CA ARG A 247 -9.45 -28.35 10.54
C ARG A 247 -9.04 -29.31 11.65
N ILE A 248 -7.80 -29.78 11.63
CA ILE A 248 -7.22 -30.63 12.68
C ILE A 248 -7.22 -29.87 14.01
N LYS A 249 -6.78 -28.61 14.03
CA LYS A 249 -6.81 -27.78 15.24
C LYS A 249 -8.23 -27.66 15.80
N ARG A 250 -9.24 -27.42 14.97
CA ARG A 250 -10.66 -27.39 15.38
C ARG A 250 -11.10 -28.74 15.95
N LYS A 251 -10.78 -29.86 15.28
CA LYS A 251 -11.09 -31.23 15.73
C LYS A 251 -10.47 -31.51 17.10
N VAL A 252 -9.17 -31.28 17.25
CA VAL A 252 -8.41 -31.54 18.48
C VAL A 252 -8.94 -30.68 19.63
N LEU A 253 -9.10 -29.38 19.42
CA LEU A 253 -9.59 -28.47 20.47
C LEU A 253 -11.03 -28.80 20.89
N SER A 254 -11.86 -29.39 20.00
CA SER A 254 -13.23 -29.80 20.36
C SER A 254 -13.28 -30.86 21.47
N LYS A 255 -12.19 -31.63 21.63
CA LYS A 255 -12.02 -32.64 22.68
C LYS A 255 -11.82 -32.00 24.07
N TYR A 256 -11.44 -30.72 24.18
CA TYR A 256 -11.11 -30.07 25.45
C TYR A 256 -12.26 -29.22 26.01
N MET A 257 -12.36 -29.16 27.34
CA MET A 257 -13.22 -28.21 28.07
C MET A 257 -12.88 -26.75 27.69
N PHE A 258 -11.60 -26.41 27.72
CA PHE A 258 -11.09 -25.07 27.42
C PHE A 258 -9.99 -25.09 26.37
N SER A 259 -9.81 -23.97 25.66
CA SER A 259 -8.68 -23.77 24.77
C SER A 259 -8.07 -22.37 24.93
N LEU A 260 -6.74 -22.29 24.92
CA LEU A 260 -6.06 -20.99 24.96
C LEU A 260 -6.11 -20.31 23.59
N ALA A 261 -6.82 -19.19 23.51
CA ALA A 261 -6.95 -18.32 22.35
C ALA A 261 -6.13 -17.04 22.56
N PHE A 262 -4.81 -17.19 22.74
CA PHE A 262 -3.91 -16.08 23.05
C PHE A 262 -3.30 -15.48 21.78
N GLU A 263 -3.47 -14.18 21.58
CA GLU A 263 -2.81 -13.43 20.51
C GLU A 263 -1.32 -13.25 20.75
N ASN A 264 -0.57 -13.01 19.67
CA ASN A 264 0.87 -12.75 19.78
C ASN A 264 1.15 -11.46 20.56
N ASN A 265 0.31 -10.44 20.42
CA ASN A 265 0.35 -9.20 21.19
C ASN A 265 -1.04 -8.80 21.69
N ASN A 266 -1.08 -8.13 22.84
CA ASN A 266 -2.30 -7.50 23.35
C ASN A 266 -2.45 -6.12 22.71
N MET A 267 -3.30 -6.01 21.69
CA MET A 267 -3.45 -4.79 20.91
C MET A 267 -4.92 -4.55 20.54
N THR A 268 -5.38 -3.31 20.71
CA THR A 268 -6.72 -2.90 20.30
C THR A 268 -6.96 -3.23 18.84
N ASP A 269 -8.11 -3.85 18.59
CA ASP A 269 -8.59 -4.34 17.31
C ASP A 269 -7.86 -5.55 16.70
N TYR A 270 -6.77 -6.04 17.29
CA TYR A 270 -6.07 -7.23 16.79
C TYR A 270 -6.70 -8.50 17.33
N VAL A 271 -7.77 -8.94 16.66
CA VAL A 271 -8.48 -10.21 16.95
C VAL A 271 -8.38 -11.11 15.72
N THR A 272 -7.62 -12.19 15.83
CA THR A 272 -7.34 -13.10 14.71
C THR A 272 -8.19 -14.36 14.77
N GLU A 273 -7.88 -15.36 13.95
CA GLU A 273 -8.55 -16.67 13.91
C GLU A 273 -8.69 -17.34 15.28
N LYS A 274 -7.77 -17.08 16.23
CA LYS A 274 -7.53 -17.94 17.40
C LYS A 274 -8.77 -18.10 18.27
N VAL A 275 -9.47 -17.00 18.53
CA VAL A 275 -10.72 -17.03 19.31
C VAL A 275 -11.84 -17.71 18.53
N TYR A 276 -11.95 -17.45 17.23
CA TYR A 276 -12.99 -18.03 16.38
C TYR A 276 -12.80 -19.54 16.18
N THR A 277 -11.56 -20.03 16.04
CA THR A 277 -11.26 -21.48 16.02
C THR A 277 -11.73 -22.16 17.31
N SER A 278 -11.60 -21.51 18.46
CA SER A 278 -12.05 -22.03 19.75
C SER A 278 -13.59 -22.03 19.86
N LEU A 279 -14.25 -20.93 19.45
CA LEU A 279 -15.71 -20.86 19.41
C LEU A 279 -16.33 -21.91 18.47
N LEU A 280 -15.71 -22.13 17.31
CA LEU A 280 -16.11 -23.12 16.31
C LEU A 280 -15.84 -24.56 16.72
N SER A 281 -14.86 -24.81 17.58
CA SER A 281 -14.57 -26.16 18.12
C SER A 281 -15.53 -26.55 19.25
N GLY A 282 -16.29 -25.60 19.79
CA GLY A 282 -17.12 -25.85 20.97
C GLY A 282 -16.30 -26.07 22.24
N SER A 283 -15.08 -25.54 22.28
CA SER A 283 -14.28 -25.40 23.51
C SER A 283 -14.45 -23.97 24.04
N VAL A 284 -14.49 -23.78 25.36
CA VAL A 284 -14.62 -22.43 25.93
C VAL A 284 -13.28 -21.70 25.75
N PRO A 285 -13.21 -20.59 24.97
CA PRO A 285 -11.97 -19.88 24.73
C PRO A 285 -11.52 -19.13 25.98
N ILE A 286 -10.26 -19.33 26.36
CA ILE A 286 -9.56 -18.47 27.33
C ILE A 286 -8.75 -17.46 26.52
N TYR A 287 -9.14 -16.19 26.59
CA TYR A 287 -8.64 -15.14 25.70
C TYR A 287 -7.63 -14.21 26.36
N MET A 288 -6.56 -13.90 25.61
CA MET A 288 -5.58 -12.86 25.89
C MET A 288 -5.26 -12.19 24.57
N GLY A 289 -5.40 -10.87 24.46
CA GLY A 289 -5.21 -10.18 23.20
C GLY A 289 -5.81 -8.78 23.23
N ALA A 290 -6.69 -8.49 22.29
CA ALA A 290 -7.35 -7.19 22.17
C ALA A 290 -8.15 -6.86 23.45
N PRO A 291 -7.92 -5.70 24.08
CA PRO A 291 -8.65 -5.29 25.28
C PRO A 291 -10.14 -5.06 25.01
N ASN A 292 -10.53 -4.82 23.76
CA ASN A 292 -11.90 -4.63 23.32
C ASN A 292 -12.57 -5.92 22.80
N ILE A 293 -12.10 -7.11 23.16
CA ILE A 293 -12.63 -8.40 22.67
C ILE A 293 -14.16 -8.55 22.81
N ASP A 294 -14.79 -7.92 23.80
CA ASP A 294 -16.24 -7.94 23.98
C ASP A 294 -17.01 -7.35 22.79
N ASP A 295 -16.39 -6.49 21.98
CA ASP A 295 -16.97 -5.98 20.74
C ASP A 295 -16.98 -7.05 19.63
N TRP A 296 -16.14 -8.07 19.74
CA TRP A 296 -15.80 -9.01 18.66
C TRP A 296 -16.43 -10.38 18.79
N VAL A 297 -16.92 -10.74 19.97
CA VAL A 297 -17.47 -12.06 20.24
C VAL A 297 -18.86 -11.94 20.86
N PRO A 298 -19.72 -12.98 20.76
CA PRO A 298 -20.98 -13.00 21.48
C PRO A 298 -20.79 -12.85 23.00
N LYS A 299 -21.71 -12.16 23.67
CA LYS A 299 -21.60 -11.90 25.11
C LYS A 299 -21.56 -13.22 25.89
N GLY A 300 -20.61 -13.31 26.83
CA GLY A 300 -20.43 -14.50 27.67
C GLY A 300 -19.84 -15.70 26.93
N SER A 301 -19.27 -15.53 25.73
CA SER A 301 -18.70 -16.64 24.96
C SER A 301 -17.22 -16.92 25.25
N VAL A 302 -16.54 -16.08 26.04
CA VAL A 302 -15.10 -16.17 26.32
C VAL A 302 -14.79 -15.93 27.79
N ILE A 303 -13.68 -16.49 28.27
CA ILE A 303 -13.08 -16.19 29.57
C ILE A 303 -11.87 -15.29 29.32
N LYS A 304 -11.88 -14.05 29.80
CA LYS A 304 -10.79 -13.10 29.56
C LYS A 304 -9.77 -13.20 30.67
N THR A 305 -8.50 -13.37 30.31
CA THR A 305 -7.38 -13.35 31.26
C THR A 305 -7.29 -12.04 32.05
N SER A 306 -7.73 -10.92 31.46
CA SER A 306 -7.76 -9.59 32.07
C SER A 306 -8.75 -9.45 33.24
N ASP A 307 -9.73 -10.36 33.34
CA ASP A 307 -10.72 -10.32 34.42
C ASP A 307 -10.16 -10.92 35.73
N PHE A 308 -8.96 -11.50 35.68
CA PHE A 308 -8.31 -12.16 36.80
C PHE A 308 -7.01 -11.44 37.19
N LYS A 309 -6.73 -11.40 38.48
CA LYS A 309 -5.52 -10.77 39.03
C LYS A 309 -4.22 -11.40 38.52
N ASN A 310 -4.20 -12.72 38.34
CA ASN A 310 -3.05 -13.50 37.87
C ASN A 310 -3.49 -14.91 37.41
N PRO A 311 -2.58 -15.71 36.81
CA PRO A 311 -2.90 -17.07 36.34
C PRO A 311 -3.51 -18.00 37.40
N LYS A 312 -3.12 -17.86 38.67
CA LYS A 312 -3.71 -18.66 39.76
C LYS A 312 -5.21 -18.38 39.93
N HIS A 313 -5.63 -17.10 39.92
CA HIS A 313 -7.05 -16.76 40.08
C HIS A 313 -7.88 -17.22 38.87
N LEU A 314 -7.29 -17.19 37.67
CA LEU A 314 -7.89 -17.81 36.49
C LEU A 314 -8.04 -19.32 36.69
N ALA A 315 -6.99 -20.02 37.13
CA ALA A 315 -7.05 -21.46 37.40
C ALA A 315 -8.10 -21.82 38.46
N ASP A 316 -8.24 -21.02 39.52
CA ASP A 316 -9.28 -21.22 40.56
C ASP A 316 -10.70 -21.18 39.93
N HIS A 317 -10.97 -20.25 39.02
CA HIS A 317 -12.24 -20.17 38.30
C HIS A 317 -12.44 -21.33 37.31
N LEU A 318 -11.39 -21.72 36.59
CA LEU A 318 -11.46 -22.85 35.67
C LEU A 318 -11.70 -24.17 36.41
N ASN A 319 -11.09 -24.38 37.58
CA ASN A 319 -11.36 -25.52 38.45
C ASN A 319 -12.82 -25.54 38.95
N TYR A 320 -13.40 -24.38 39.27
CA TYR A 320 -14.84 -24.30 39.56
C TYR A 320 -15.69 -24.79 38.38
N LEU A 321 -15.37 -24.36 37.15
CA LEU A 321 -16.10 -24.77 35.96
C LEU A 321 -15.90 -26.25 35.59
N LEU A 322 -14.71 -26.82 35.83
CA LEU A 322 -14.47 -28.26 35.68
C LEU A 322 -15.39 -29.10 36.58
N ASN A 323 -15.76 -28.57 37.75
CA ASN A 323 -16.62 -29.25 38.72
C ASN A 323 -18.09 -28.80 38.65
N ASN A 324 -18.45 -27.86 37.77
CA ASN A 324 -19.80 -27.34 37.63
C ASN A 324 -20.22 -27.21 36.16
N HIS A 325 -20.74 -28.32 35.62
CA HIS A 325 -21.19 -28.38 34.22
C HIS A 325 -22.33 -27.40 33.91
N THR A 326 -23.17 -27.03 34.89
CA THR A 326 -24.21 -26.02 34.69
C THR A 326 -23.58 -24.66 34.37
N ALA A 327 -22.64 -24.21 35.22
CA ALA A 327 -21.92 -22.96 35.00
C ALA A 327 -21.04 -23.00 33.74
N TYR A 328 -20.42 -24.15 33.42
CA TYR A 328 -19.69 -24.33 32.16
C TYR A 328 -20.60 -24.17 30.94
N ASN A 329 -21.79 -24.78 30.96
CA ASN A 329 -22.72 -24.75 29.84
C ASN A 329 -23.31 -23.35 29.59
N GLU A 330 -23.29 -22.44 30.57
CA GLU A 330 -23.71 -21.05 30.38
C GLU A 330 -22.87 -20.32 29.32
N TYR A 331 -21.60 -20.69 29.14
CA TYR A 331 -20.72 -20.14 28.08
C TYR A 331 -21.16 -20.49 26.66
N PHE A 332 -22.15 -21.37 26.49
CA PHE A 332 -22.73 -21.73 25.19
C PHE A 332 -24.15 -21.20 25.00
N ASN A 333 -24.71 -20.45 25.95
CA ASN A 333 -26.06 -19.87 25.82
C ASN A 333 -26.19 -18.98 24.59
N TRP A 334 -25.13 -18.25 24.22
CA TRP A 334 -25.10 -17.41 23.02
C TRP A 334 -25.38 -18.18 21.72
N LYS A 335 -25.12 -19.50 21.66
CA LYS A 335 -25.44 -20.34 20.49
C LYS A 335 -26.94 -20.51 20.26
N LYS A 336 -27.77 -20.22 21.27
CA LYS A 336 -29.24 -20.32 21.23
C LYS A 336 -29.91 -18.97 20.94
N GLU A 337 -29.16 -17.88 21.04
CA GLU A 337 -29.65 -16.52 20.86
C GLU A 337 -29.38 -15.99 19.44
N PRO A 338 -30.08 -14.95 18.98
CA PRO A 338 -29.69 -14.20 17.79
C PRO A 338 -28.26 -13.66 17.93
N TYR A 339 -27.48 -13.71 16.85
CA TYR A 339 -26.14 -13.15 16.87
C TYR A 339 -26.16 -11.64 17.07
N PRO A 340 -25.28 -11.07 17.92
CA PRO A 340 -25.14 -9.63 18.02
C PRO A 340 -24.79 -9.03 16.65
N SER A 341 -25.40 -7.90 16.30
CA SER A 341 -25.17 -7.22 15.01
C SER A 341 -23.68 -6.95 14.76
N GLY A 342 -22.94 -6.55 15.79
CA GLY A 342 -21.51 -6.30 15.70
C GLY A 342 -20.66 -7.55 15.41
N PHE A 343 -21.13 -8.75 15.78
CA PHE A 343 -20.49 -10.02 15.43
C PHE A 343 -20.76 -10.37 13.96
N VAL A 344 -22.02 -10.25 13.52
CA VAL A 344 -22.42 -10.46 12.12
C VAL A 344 -21.69 -9.48 11.18
N GLU A 345 -21.58 -8.21 11.58
CA GLU A 345 -20.83 -7.19 10.84
C GLU A 345 -19.37 -7.63 10.63
N LYS A 346 -18.69 -8.06 11.71
CA LYS A 346 -17.29 -8.50 11.63
C LYS A 346 -17.13 -9.75 10.79
N TYR A 347 -18.06 -10.71 10.90
CA TYR A 347 -18.10 -11.88 10.03
C TYR A 347 -18.19 -11.49 8.55
N ASN A 348 -19.10 -10.57 8.21
CA ASN A 348 -19.25 -10.05 6.86
C ASN A 348 -18.05 -9.22 6.40
N GLN A 349 -17.19 -8.78 7.31
CA GLN A 349 -15.92 -8.09 7.04
C GLN A 349 -14.71 -9.04 7.02
N CYS A 350 -14.93 -10.35 7.17
CA CYS A 350 -13.86 -11.33 7.08
C CYS A 350 -13.10 -11.18 5.76
N VAL A 351 -11.78 -11.09 5.87
CA VAL A 351 -10.89 -10.86 4.73
C VAL A 351 -11.05 -11.91 3.63
N PHE A 352 -11.32 -13.16 4.02
CA PHE A 352 -11.45 -14.29 3.09
C PHE A 352 -12.79 -14.30 2.35
N TYR A 353 -13.83 -13.67 2.89
CA TYR A 353 -15.16 -13.68 2.29
C TYR A 353 -15.47 -12.41 1.48
N SER A 354 -15.02 -11.24 1.95
CA SER A 354 -15.39 -9.96 1.36
C SER A 354 -14.26 -8.93 1.30
N GLY A 355 -13.06 -9.25 1.79
CA GLY A 355 -11.95 -8.28 1.87
C GLY A 355 -11.59 -7.70 0.51
N ASP A 356 -11.47 -8.57 -0.49
CA ASP A 356 -11.20 -8.23 -1.89
C ASP A 356 -12.31 -7.37 -2.50
N CYS A 357 -13.58 -7.75 -2.33
CA CYS A 357 -14.69 -6.98 -2.90
C CYS A 357 -14.82 -5.61 -2.22
N ARG A 358 -14.76 -5.53 -0.89
CA ARG A 358 -14.89 -4.26 -0.17
C ARG A 358 -13.73 -3.31 -0.47
N LEU A 359 -12.51 -3.83 -0.62
CA LEU A 359 -11.39 -3.01 -1.09
C LEU A 359 -11.65 -2.47 -2.49
N CYS A 360 -12.10 -3.32 -3.42
CA CYS A 360 -12.38 -2.90 -4.78
C CYS A 360 -13.52 -1.87 -4.86
N GLU A 361 -14.60 -2.03 -4.09
CA GLU A 361 -15.68 -1.05 -3.99
C GLU A 361 -15.16 0.31 -3.50
N HIS A 362 -14.28 0.29 -2.49
CA HIS A 362 -13.63 1.50 -1.99
C HIS A 362 -12.76 2.16 -3.08
N VAL A 363 -11.89 1.39 -3.74
CA VAL A 363 -11.01 1.89 -4.82
C VAL A 363 -11.86 2.48 -5.97
N SER A 364 -12.89 1.77 -6.42
CA SER A 364 -13.79 2.22 -7.47
C SER A 364 -14.45 3.54 -7.12
N LYS A 365 -14.96 3.67 -5.88
CA LYS A 365 -15.59 4.90 -5.39
C LYS A 365 -14.59 6.06 -5.33
N THR A 366 -13.40 5.81 -4.82
CA THR A 366 -12.35 6.83 -4.68
C THR A 366 -11.89 7.34 -6.05
N ILE A 367 -11.64 6.45 -7.00
CA ILE A 367 -11.24 6.83 -8.36
C ILE A 367 -12.35 7.58 -9.09
N LYS A 368 -13.61 7.14 -8.98
CA LYS A 368 -14.76 7.86 -9.55
C LYS A 368 -14.86 9.28 -9.01
N LYS A 369 -14.66 9.46 -7.69
CA LYS A 369 -14.64 10.78 -7.06
C LYS A 369 -13.47 11.64 -7.55
N MET A 370 -12.27 11.07 -7.65
CA MET A 370 -11.10 11.78 -8.18
C MET A 370 -11.33 12.26 -9.61
N LYS A 371 -11.88 11.39 -10.47
CA LYS A 371 -12.20 11.71 -11.87
C LYS A 371 -13.30 12.76 -11.98
N SER A 372 -14.34 12.72 -11.14
CA SER A 372 -15.44 13.71 -11.19
C SER A 372 -15.04 15.11 -10.72
N THR A 373 -14.02 15.21 -9.87
CA THR A 373 -13.48 16.51 -9.41
C THR A 373 -12.48 17.14 -10.37
N GLN A 374 -12.14 16.48 -11.48
CA GLN A 374 -11.28 17.05 -12.51
C GLN A 374 -12.06 18.11 -13.30
N GLN A 375 -11.41 19.22 -13.64
CA GLN A 375 -12.04 20.35 -14.33
C GLN A 375 -12.60 19.91 -15.71
N ALA A 376 -13.77 20.46 -16.08
CA ALA A 376 -14.38 20.20 -17.38
C ALA A 376 -13.44 20.65 -18.51
N GLY A 377 -13.14 19.75 -19.45
CA GLY A 377 -12.15 19.99 -20.49
C GLY A 377 -10.78 19.40 -20.20
N HIS A 378 -10.69 18.37 -19.35
CA HIS A 378 -9.53 17.49 -19.21
C HIS A 378 -9.11 16.95 -20.59
N ARG A 379 -8.21 17.67 -21.28
CA ARG A 379 -7.79 17.36 -22.65
C ARG A 379 -6.68 16.33 -22.60
N SER A 380 -6.74 15.39 -23.54
CA SER A 380 -5.71 14.41 -23.90
C SER A 380 -4.39 15.02 -24.42
N GLN A 381 -4.16 16.32 -24.26
CA GLN A 381 -3.02 17.04 -24.86
C GLN A 381 -1.93 17.43 -23.86
N PHE A 382 -2.16 17.30 -22.55
CA PHE A 382 -1.18 17.60 -21.50
C PHE A 382 -0.86 16.34 -20.67
N GLY A 383 0.26 16.36 -19.96
CA GLY A 383 0.78 15.18 -19.27
C GLY A 383 1.57 14.26 -20.20
N GLU A 384 2.16 13.23 -19.61
CA GLU A 384 2.90 12.19 -20.31
C GLU A 384 1.94 11.28 -21.11
N PRO A 385 2.24 10.92 -22.37
CA PRO A 385 1.46 9.95 -23.14
C PRO A 385 1.47 8.55 -22.52
N ILE A 386 0.35 7.82 -22.63
CA ILE A 386 0.16 6.49 -22.02
C ILE A 386 1.22 5.47 -22.46
N ASP A 387 1.59 5.47 -23.74
CA ASP A 387 2.64 4.62 -24.31
C ASP A 387 4.05 4.94 -23.79
N THR A 388 4.25 6.16 -23.30
CA THR A 388 5.49 6.59 -22.65
C THR A 388 5.50 6.24 -21.16
N MET A 389 4.34 6.18 -20.49
CA MET A 389 4.24 5.90 -19.04
C MET A 389 4.76 4.51 -18.62
N VAL A 390 4.81 3.55 -19.54
CA VAL A 390 5.38 2.20 -19.29
C VAL A 390 6.91 2.22 -19.25
N GLN A 391 7.55 3.25 -19.82
CA GLN A 391 9.00 3.37 -19.82
C GLN A 391 9.47 3.95 -18.48
N LYS A 392 10.61 3.44 -17.99
CA LYS A 392 11.30 3.97 -16.82
C LYS A 392 12.65 4.50 -17.27
N ARG A 393 12.76 5.80 -17.53
CA ARG A 393 14.01 6.41 -17.99
C ARG A 393 14.33 7.69 -17.24
N ALA A 394 15.61 8.05 -17.19
CA ALA A 394 16.08 9.30 -16.65
C ALA A 394 17.00 10.03 -17.63
N LEU A 395 17.14 11.34 -17.45
CA LEU A 395 18.12 12.15 -18.14
C LEU A 395 19.52 11.86 -17.61
N LEU A 396 20.41 11.40 -18.49
CA LEU A 396 21.84 11.26 -18.20
C LEU A 396 22.56 12.57 -18.52
N LEU A 397 23.25 13.12 -17.52
CA LEU A 397 24.06 14.32 -17.61
C LEU A 397 25.55 14.01 -17.50
N SER A 398 26.32 14.69 -18.34
CA SER A 398 27.78 14.73 -18.35
C SER A 398 28.26 16.18 -18.26
N LYS A 399 29.58 16.38 -18.19
CA LYS A 399 30.18 17.73 -18.12
C LYS A 399 29.89 18.62 -19.34
N SER A 400 29.56 18.03 -20.49
CA SER A 400 29.21 18.80 -21.70
C SER A 400 27.70 18.93 -21.91
N SER A 401 26.90 18.21 -21.12
CA SER A 401 25.45 18.21 -21.24
C SER A 401 24.89 19.58 -20.88
N CYS A 402 23.85 20.00 -21.59
CA CYS A 402 23.13 21.23 -21.27
C CYS A 402 21.72 21.14 -21.81
N LEU A 403 20.74 21.23 -20.91
CA LEU A 403 19.33 21.28 -21.24
C LEU A 403 18.80 22.67 -20.87
N SER A 404 18.19 23.39 -21.81
CA SER A 404 17.60 24.72 -21.60
C SER A 404 16.09 24.64 -21.83
N VAL A 405 15.33 24.99 -20.79
CA VAL A 405 13.87 25.12 -20.82
C VAL A 405 13.55 26.58 -21.05
N SER A 406 13.13 26.90 -22.26
CA SER A 406 12.88 28.27 -22.68
C SER A 406 11.68 28.83 -21.94
N GLN A 407 11.84 30.00 -21.35
CA GLN A 407 10.71 30.72 -20.77
C GLN A 407 10.15 31.73 -21.78
N ASN A 408 8.83 31.92 -21.80
CA ASN A 408 8.18 32.91 -22.66
C ASN A 408 7.03 33.61 -21.94
N SER A 409 6.47 34.64 -22.59
CA SER A 409 5.40 35.48 -22.03
C SER A 409 4.08 34.74 -21.76
N SER A 410 3.88 33.55 -22.33
CA SER A 410 2.71 32.70 -22.11
C SER A 410 2.83 31.80 -20.87
N ILE A 411 4.00 31.76 -20.22
CA ILE A 411 4.24 31.04 -18.97
C ILE A 411 4.04 32.00 -17.79
N PRO A 412 3.19 31.66 -16.80
CA PRO A 412 3.00 32.49 -15.62
C PRO A 412 4.32 32.82 -14.95
N LYS A 413 4.55 34.11 -14.69
CA LYS A 413 5.74 34.57 -13.99
C LYS A 413 5.78 33.99 -12.58
N ILE A 414 6.98 33.66 -12.13
CA ILE A 414 7.24 33.30 -10.73
C ILE A 414 7.43 34.61 -9.97
N THR A 415 6.39 35.09 -9.30
CA THR A 415 6.44 36.43 -8.67
C THR A 415 6.88 36.37 -7.22
N ASP A 416 6.24 35.54 -6.39
CA ASP A 416 6.36 35.62 -4.92
C ASP A 416 6.53 34.26 -4.22
N GLN A 417 6.29 33.16 -4.93
CA GLN A 417 6.42 31.81 -4.39
C GLN A 417 6.73 30.83 -5.51
N MET A 418 7.44 29.76 -5.15
CA MET A 418 7.72 28.67 -6.08
C MET A 418 8.03 27.36 -5.38
N THR A 419 7.95 26.28 -6.17
CA THR A 419 8.54 25.00 -5.81
C THR A 419 9.32 24.46 -7.00
N ILE A 420 10.52 23.94 -6.78
CA ILE A 420 11.29 23.16 -7.76
C ILE A 420 11.46 21.75 -7.18
N MET A 421 11.11 20.72 -7.94
CA MET A 421 11.21 19.32 -7.50
C MET A 421 11.82 18.45 -8.59
N PHE A 422 12.69 17.52 -8.22
CA PHE A 422 13.33 16.57 -9.13
C PHE A 422 14.02 15.46 -8.36
N TRP A 423 14.25 14.33 -9.03
CA TRP A 423 15.11 13.27 -8.55
C TRP A 423 16.53 13.43 -9.11
N ILE A 424 17.54 13.09 -8.31
CA ILE A 424 18.94 13.02 -8.75
C ILE A 424 19.59 11.72 -8.32
N ASN A 425 20.56 11.27 -9.12
CA ASN A 425 21.47 10.20 -8.78
C ASN A 425 22.89 10.56 -9.27
N PRO A 426 23.72 11.20 -8.44
CA PRO A 426 25.10 11.55 -8.79
C PRO A 426 25.95 10.28 -8.93
N THR A 427 26.80 10.18 -9.96
CA THR A 427 27.62 8.97 -10.21
C THR A 427 29.12 9.22 -10.01
N SER A 428 29.51 10.41 -9.55
CA SER A 428 30.91 10.77 -9.35
C SER A 428 31.06 11.75 -8.21
N SER A 429 32.18 11.67 -7.49
CA SER A 429 32.55 12.68 -6.51
C SER A 429 33.03 13.97 -7.19
N PHE A 430 32.76 15.11 -6.56
CA PHE A 430 33.08 16.43 -7.08
C PHE A 430 34.17 17.09 -6.22
N SER A 431 35.12 17.76 -6.84
CA SER A 431 36.14 18.56 -6.13
C SER A 431 35.68 19.98 -5.80
N ASN A 432 34.66 20.48 -6.50
CA ASN A 432 34.07 21.80 -6.36
C ASN A 432 32.54 21.71 -6.53
N ASP A 433 31.83 22.81 -6.24
CA ASP A 433 30.38 22.92 -6.44
C ASP A 433 29.98 22.50 -7.87
N ALA A 434 29.06 21.53 -7.97
CA ALA A 434 28.52 21.02 -9.23
C ALA A 434 27.09 21.55 -9.41
N LYS A 435 26.89 22.42 -10.40
CA LYS A 435 25.60 23.03 -10.72
C LYS A 435 24.61 21.99 -11.26
N ILE A 436 23.44 21.85 -10.67
CA ILE A 436 22.39 20.99 -11.22
C ILE A 436 21.41 21.82 -12.04
N ILE A 437 20.82 22.84 -11.42
CA ILE A 437 19.82 23.72 -12.03
C ILE A 437 20.26 25.16 -11.85
N THR A 438 20.13 25.96 -12.89
CA THR A 438 20.44 27.39 -12.85
C THR A 438 19.44 28.18 -13.68
N ASN A 439 19.25 29.45 -13.34
CA ASN A 439 18.59 30.44 -14.18
C ASN A 439 19.64 31.40 -14.78
N ASN A 440 19.45 31.88 -16.02
CA ASN A 440 20.44 32.66 -16.77
C ASN A 440 20.96 33.94 -16.07
N LYS A 441 20.23 34.50 -15.10
CA LYS A 441 20.66 35.68 -14.33
C LYS A 441 21.10 35.35 -12.89
N LYS A 442 21.32 34.08 -12.57
CA LYS A 442 21.62 33.60 -11.21
C LYS A 442 20.54 34.02 -10.19
N GLN A 443 19.29 34.09 -10.63
CA GLN A 443 18.19 34.42 -9.72
C GLN A 443 17.94 33.27 -8.74
N PHE A 444 18.14 32.04 -9.19
CA PHE A 444 18.30 30.89 -8.33
C PHE A 444 19.25 29.88 -8.96
N GLU A 445 19.95 29.12 -8.11
CA GLU A 445 20.87 28.05 -8.50
C GLU A 445 20.80 26.90 -7.49
N ILE A 446 20.84 25.66 -7.97
CA ILE A 446 20.86 24.44 -7.14
C ILE A 446 22.15 23.68 -7.47
N TYR A 447 22.91 23.31 -6.45
CA TYR A 447 24.22 22.67 -6.56
C TYR A 447 24.29 21.40 -5.72
N ILE A 448 25.26 20.57 -6.05
CA ILE A 448 25.91 19.67 -5.12
C ILE A 448 27.19 20.32 -4.64
N SER A 449 27.31 20.56 -3.34
CA SER A 449 28.51 21.14 -2.73
C SER A 449 29.27 20.06 -1.96
N PRO A 450 30.54 19.77 -2.31
CA PRO A 450 31.38 18.86 -1.53
C PRO A 450 31.91 19.59 -0.30
N ILE A 451 31.54 19.12 0.89
CA ILE A 451 32.03 19.63 2.17
C ILE A 451 32.73 18.48 2.89
N TRP A 452 34.05 18.61 3.03
CA TRP A 452 34.96 17.55 3.50
C TRP A 452 34.90 16.30 2.62
N LYS A 453 34.26 15.23 3.10
CA LYS A 453 34.12 13.93 2.41
C LYS A 453 32.66 13.59 2.08
N ARG A 454 31.76 14.56 2.21
CA ARG A 454 30.32 14.38 1.99
C ARG A 454 29.80 15.44 1.02
N SER A 455 28.78 15.08 0.28
CA SER A 455 28.13 15.96 -0.68
C SER A 455 26.80 16.41 -0.11
N TYR A 456 26.45 17.69 -0.26
CA TYR A 456 25.20 18.27 0.22
C TYR A 456 24.50 19.03 -0.89
N ILE A 457 23.18 19.14 -0.82
CA ILE A 457 22.45 20.04 -1.71
C ILE A 457 22.63 21.47 -1.20
N LYS A 458 22.96 22.38 -2.10
CA LYS A 458 23.04 23.82 -1.83
C LYS A 458 22.10 24.54 -2.76
N PHE A 459 21.34 25.48 -2.22
CA PHE A 459 20.44 26.32 -2.98
C PHE A 459 20.82 27.79 -2.76
N CYS A 460 20.86 28.55 -3.85
CA CYS A 460 21.06 29.98 -3.82
C CYS A 460 19.86 30.67 -4.49
N ILE A 461 19.47 31.82 -3.95
CA ILE A 461 18.43 32.69 -4.51
C ILE A 461 18.84 34.16 -4.40
N HIS A 462 18.32 35.01 -5.27
CA HIS A 462 18.63 36.45 -5.31
C HIS A 462 20.15 36.69 -5.37
N GLN A 463 20.82 35.97 -6.28
CA GLN A 463 22.27 35.98 -6.53
C GLN A 463 23.12 35.33 -5.42
N ASP A 464 23.10 35.88 -4.20
CA ASP A 464 24.09 35.54 -3.17
C ASP A 464 23.49 34.89 -1.90
N ASN A 465 22.16 34.80 -1.77
CA ASN A 465 21.55 34.15 -0.61
C ASN A 465 21.59 32.64 -0.77
N CYS A 466 22.70 32.05 -0.35
CA CYS A 466 22.97 30.62 -0.44
C CYS A 466 22.84 29.91 0.91
N PHE A 467 22.30 28.70 0.88
CA PHE A 467 22.23 27.80 2.03
C PHE A 467 22.50 26.37 1.59
N THR A 468 23.12 25.62 2.49
CA THR A 468 23.45 24.21 2.28
C THR A 468 22.60 23.36 3.22
N GLY A 469 22.06 22.27 2.70
CA GLY A 469 21.33 21.27 3.45
C GLY A 469 22.18 20.59 4.53
N GLU A 470 21.52 19.94 5.48
CA GLU A 470 22.17 19.29 6.63
C GLU A 470 22.44 17.80 6.36
N LYS A 471 21.64 17.18 5.50
CA LYS A 471 21.73 15.75 5.22
C LYS A 471 22.60 15.49 3.99
N PRO A 472 23.63 14.63 4.10
CA PRO A 472 24.48 14.31 2.98
C PRO A 472 23.75 13.44 1.95
N ILE A 473 24.07 13.64 0.68
CA ILE A 473 23.71 12.75 -0.41
C ILE A 473 24.91 11.86 -0.76
N LYS A 474 24.61 10.66 -1.28
CA LYS A 474 25.61 9.68 -1.72
C LYS A 474 25.56 9.53 -3.23
N ASN A 475 26.65 9.04 -3.80
CA ASN A 475 26.67 8.63 -5.19
C ASN A 475 25.92 7.30 -5.34
N ASP A 476 25.38 7.08 -6.54
CA ASP A 476 24.67 5.86 -6.95
C ASP A 476 23.42 5.56 -6.10
N GLU A 477 22.86 6.59 -5.46
CA GLU A 477 21.59 6.56 -4.74
C GLU A 477 20.65 7.66 -5.23
N TRP A 478 19.43 7.28 -5.64
CA TRP A 478 18.37 8.24 -5.95
C TRP A 478 17.98 9.05 -4.73
N LYS A 479 17.97 10.39 -4.87
CA LYS A 479 17.44 11.34 -3.88
C LYS A 479 16.46 12.28 -4.56
N HIS A 480 15.28 12.43 -3.97
CA HIS A 480 14.34 13.46 -4.36
C HIS A 480 14.72 14.77 -3.67
N VAL A 481 14.88 15.83 -4.45
CA VAL A 481 15.19 17.18 -3.98
C VAL A 481 13.98 18.05 -4.27
N ALA A 482 13.52 18.79 -3.26
CA ALA A 482 12.56 19.87 -3.47
C ALA A 482 13.02 21.14 -2.76
N VAL A 483 12.79 22.29 -3.38
CA VAL A 483 12.99 23.61 -2.77
C VAL A 483 11.72 24.42 -2.91
N THR A 484 11.25 25.00 -1.80
CA THR A 484 10.08 25.89 -1.78
C THR A 484 10.51 27.27 -1.34
N VAL A 485 9.90 28.29 -1.96
CA VAL A 485 10.06 29.69 -1.57
C VAL A 485 8.66 30.25 -1.38
N SER A 486 8.40 30.90 -0.26
CA SER A 486 7.12 31.54 0.02
C SER A 486 7.30 32.86 0.78
N PRO A 487 6.37 33.80 0.67
CA PRO A 487 6.39 35.00 1.50
C PRO A 487 6.25 34.61 2.97
N ASN A 488 7.01 35.27 3.84
CA ASN A 488 6.89 35.07 5.27
C ASN A 488 5.61 35.78 5.79
N PRO A 489 4.65 35.06 6.39
CA PRO A 489 3.41 35.67 6.87
C PRO A 489 3.61 36.55 8.10
N LEU A 490 4.73 36.39 8.82
CA LEU A 490 5.01 37.08 10.09
C LEU A 490 5.92 38.29 9.92
N ILE A 491 6.80 38.30 8.91
CA ILE A 491 7.79 39.36 8.71
C ILE A 491 7.65 39.90 7.28
N PRO A 492 7.07 41.10 7.10
CA PRO A 492 6.93 41.71 5.78
C PRO A 492 8.28 41.84 5.06
N ASN A 493 8.26 41.77 3.73
CA ASN A 493 9.46 41.88 2.90
C ASN A 493 10.53 40.79 3.15
N THR A 494 10.12 39.63 3.68
CA THR A 494 10.99 38.45 3.80
C THR A 494 10.35 37.22 3.18
N GLU A 495 11.18 36.26 2.77
CA GLU A 495 10.74 34.97 2.23
C GLU A 495 11.26 33.84 3.10
N VAL A 496 10.48 32.77 3.22
CA VAL A 496 10.90 31.49 3.79
C VAL A 496 11.34 30.61 2.64
N VAL A 497 12.59 30.12 2.70
CA VAL A 497 13.09 29.12 1.76
C VAL A 497 13.35 27.81 2.49
N SER A 498 12.75 26.74 1.99
CA SER A 498 12.87 25.42 2.59
C SER A 498 13.40 24.42 1.57
N LEU A 499 14.41 23.66 1.96
CA LEU A 499 14.97 22.55 1.21
C LEU A 499 14.48 21.24 1.82
N TYR A 500 14.06 20.31 0.96
CA TYR A 500 13.55 19.01 1.33
C TYR A 500 14.34 17.92 0.61
N LEU A 501 14.66 16.84 1.33
CA LEU A 501 15.24 15.62 0.78
C LEU A 501 14.31 14.45 1.06
N ASN A 502 13.98 13.69 0.01
CA ASN A 502 13.07 12.54 0.07
C ASN A 502 11.75 12.89 0.80
N GLY A 503 11.18 14.03 0.44
CA GLY A 503 9.88 14.49 0.96
C GLY A 503 9.90 15.06 2.38
N VAL A 504 11.07 15.16 3.04
CA VAL A 504 11.17 15.67 4.42
C VAL A 504 12.04 16.91 4.47
N LEU A 505 11.65 17.87 5.31
CA LEU A 505 12.43 19.08 5.53
C LEU A 505 13.86 18.73 5.93
N ASP A 506 14.81 19.28 5.18
CA ASP A 506 16.22 19.21 5.48
C ASP A 506 16.63 20.48 6.23
N ILE A 507 16.28 21.65 5.68
CA ILE A 507 16.57 22.93 6.32
C ILE A 507 15.60 24.04 5.85
N SER A 508 15.39 25.06 6.68
CA SER A 508 14.58 26.24 6.34
C SER A 508 15.27 27.53 6.81
N PHE A 509 15.20 28.57 5.98
CA PHE A 509 15.83 29.87 6.24
C PHE A 509 14.90 31.03 5.87
N ILE A 510 15.11 32.18 6.52
CA ILE A 510 14.44 33.44 6.17
C ILE A 510 15.45 34.33 5.43
N THR A 511 15.06 34.85 4.27
CA THR A 511 15.84 35.84 3.52
C THR A 511 15.15 37.21 3.51
N ASN A 512 15.96 38.28 3.57
CA ASN A 512 15.50 39.67 3.61
C ASN A 512 15.27 40.30 2.23
N SER A 513 15.41 39.51 1.16
CA SER A 513 15.24 39.98 -0.22
C SER A 513 13.97 39.38 -0.80
N ILE A 514 12.94 40.20 -1.05
CA ILE A 514 11.87 39.86 -1.98
C ILE A 514 12.23 40.50 -3.32
N SER A 515 12.64 39.68 -4.28
CA SER A 515 12.74 40.14 -5.66
C SER A 515 11.99 39.15 -6.55
N SER A 516 11.12 39.66 -7.43
CA SER A 516 10.40 38.79 -8.36
C SER A 516 11.41 38.03 -9.22
N ILE A 517 11.31 36.70 -9.24
CA ILE A 517 12.13 35.88 -10.12
C ILE A 517 11.64 36.12 -11.55
N ASP A 518 12.35 37.00 -12.26
CA ASP A 518 12.08 37.33 -13.66
C ASP A 518 12.09 36.08 -14.55
N SER A 519 10.90 35.55 -14.78
CA SER A 519 10.66 34.36 -15.59
C SER A 519 10.93 34.58 -17.08
N SER A 520 11.48 35.72 -17.52
CA SER A 520 11.90 35.89 -18.92
C SER A 520 13.19 35.13 -19.26
N HIS A 521 13.77 34.39 -18.33
CA HIS A 521 15.07 33.76 -18.47
C HIS A 521 14.97 32.24 -18.41
N ASP A 522 15.61 31.59 -19.39
CA ASP A 522 15.64 30.13 -19.46
C ASP A 522 16.20 29.48 -18.19
N ILE A 523 15.68 28.29 -17.95
CA ILE A 523 16.09 27.41 -16.86
C ILE A 523 16.98 26.32 -17.45
N LYS A 524 18.17 26.20 -16.89
CA LYS A 524 19.25 25.35 -17.39
C LYS A 524 19.49 24.19 -16.44
N ILE A 525 19.52 22.97 -16.97
CA ILE A 525 19.80 21.74 -16.24
C ILE A 525 21.11 21.14 -16.78
N GLY A 526 22.09 20.92 -15.90
CA GLY A 526 23.40 20.34 -16.22
C GLY A 526 24.38 21.25 -16.98
N CYS A 527 23.96 22.44 -17.41
CA CYS A 527 24.78 23.33 -18.24
C CYS A 527 26.01 23.89 -17.50
N GLN A 528 27.17 23.88 -18.17
CA GLN A 528 28.45 24.38 -17.61
C GLN A 528 28.74 23.81 -16.21
N SER A 529 28.41 22.54 -16.01
CA SER A 529 28.48 21.88 -14.72
C SER A 529 29.59 20.84 -14.65
N GLN A 530 30.06 20.57 -13.43
CA GLN A 530 30.84 19.38 -13.12
C GLN A 530 29.95 18.17 -12.78
N PHE A 531 28.63 18.35 -12.73
CA PHE A 531 27.68 17.29 -12.40
C PHE A 531 27.73 16.18 -13.47
N VAL A 532 27.90 14.95 -12.99
CA VAL A 532 27.77 13.73 -13.79
C VAL A 532 26.84 12.81 -13.01
N GLY A 533 25.78 12.36 -13.66
CA GLY A 533 24.76 11.53 -13.03
C GLY A 533 23.42 11.63 -13.75
N GLN A 534 22.38 11.17 -13.07
CA GLN A 534 21.03 11.10 -13.62
C GLN A 534 20.12 12.13 -12.95
N VAL A 535 19.17 12.66 -13.71
CA VAL A 535 18.08 13.53 -13.23
C VAL A 535 16.76 12.99 -13.74
N ASP A 536 15.73 12.98 -12.90
CA ASP A 536 14.41 12.50 -13.28
C ASP A 536 13.25 13.33 -12.68
N ASP A 537 12.06 13.27 -13.28
CA ASP A 537 10.82 13.92 -12.86
C ASP A 537 10.98 15.38 -12.41
N PHE A 538 11.58 16.20 -13.28
CA PHE A 538 11.79 17.62 -13.02
C PHE A 538 10.48 18.40 -13.14
N SER A 539 10.14 19.21 -12.13
CA SER A 539 8.97 20.08 -12.16
C SER A 539 9.22 21.43 -11.49
N ILE A 540 8.50 22.44 -11.97
CA ILE A 540 8.53 23.80 -11.43
C ILE A 540 7.10 24.29 -11.23
N TRP A 541 6.87 24.89 -10.07
CA TRP A 541 5.58 25.39 -9.62
C TRP A 541 5.69 26.87 -9.29
N ASN A 542 4.64 27.65 -9.56
CA ASN A 542 4.48 29.03 -9.11
C ASN A 542 3.72 29.14 -7.77
N ILE A 543 3.67 28.04 -7.02
CA ILE A 543 3.12 27.93 -5.67
C ILE A 543 4.17 27.27 -4.77
N ALA A 544 4.14 27.60 -3.48
CA ALA A 544 4.92 26.90 -2.47
C ALA A 544 4.15 25.66 -1.98
N LEU A 545 4.62 24.47 -2.34
CA LEU A 545 4.07 23.21 -1.84
C LEU A 545 4.54 22.98 -0.40
N ASP A 546 3.67 22.43 0.44
CA ASP A 546 4.05 22.02 1.80
C ASP A 546 4.75 20.64 1.80
N GLN A 547 5.34 20.28 2.94
CA GLN A 547 6.06 19.01 3.09
C GLN A 547 5.17 17.81 2.76
N THR A 548 3.92 17.81 3.23
CA THR A 548 2.98 16.70 3.01
C THR A 548 2.67 16.53 1.52
N SER A 549 2.48 17.63 0.79
CA SER A 549 2.26 17.60 -0.67
C SER A 549 3.47 17.07 -1.40
N ILE A 550 4.68 17.52 -1.03
CA ILE A 550 5.96 17.07 -1.60
C ILE A 550 6.16 15.57 -1.35
N SER A 551 5.99 15.12 -0.10
CA SER A 551 6.13 13.72 0.30
C SER A 551 5.17 12.82 -0.50
N ARG A 552 3.90 13.23 -0.63
CA ARG A 552 2.87 12.49 -1.38
C ARG A 552 3.04 12.48 -2.89
N SER A 553 3.68 13.51 -3.46
CA SER A 553 3.73 13.70 -4.90
C SER A 553 5.06 13.33 -5.53
N MET A 554 6.12 13.06 -4.76
CA MET A 554 7.45 12.77 -5.31
C MET A 554 7.51 11.53 -6.23
N PHE A 555 6.60 10.55 -6.04
CA PHE A 555 6.44 9.40 -6.94
C PHE A 555 5.26 9.54 -7.90
N LYS A 556 4.53 10.65 -7.88
CA LYS A 556 3.29 10.84 -8.63
C LYS A 556 3.56 11.48 -9.99
N LYS A 557 3.00 10.92 -11.06
CA LYS A 557 2.91 11.58 -12.37
C LYS A 557 1.82 12.65 -12.37
N TYR A 558 2.09 13.75 -13.05
CA TYR A 558 1.18 14.90 -13.16
C TYR A 558 0.45 14.90 -14.51
N ARG A 559 -0.76 15.46 -14.52
CA ARG A 559 -1.57 15.72 -15.72
C ARG A 559 -1.01 16.86 -16.56
N GLY A 560 -0.15 17.69 -15.98
CA GLY A 560 0.40 18.87 -16.61
C GLY A 560 -0.47 20.13 -16.46
N ASP A 561 -1.73 19.98 -16.07
CA ASP A 561 -2.69 21.08 -15.88
C ASP A 561 -2.90 21.47 -14.41
N GLU A 562 -2.14 20.88 -13.50
CA GLU A 562 -2.21 21.17 -12.08
C GLU A 562 -2.10 22.67 -11.81
N HIS A 563 -2.88 23.12 -10.83
CA HIS A 563 -2.86 24.51 -10.42
C HIS A 563 -1.44 24.89 -9.99
N GLY A 564 -0.87 25.83 -10.72
CA GLY A 564 0.45 26.38 -10.49
C GLY A 564 1.63 25.59 -11.06
N LEU A 565 1.41 24.51 -11.79
CA LEU A 565 2.49 23.80 -12.50
C LEU A 565 2.92 24.59 -13.75
N ASN A 566 4.17 25.03 -13.78
CA ASN A 566 4.76 25.82 -14.86
C ASN A 566 5.50 24.97 -15.89
N ALA A 567 6.26 23.97 -15.46
CA ALA A 567 7.01 23.06 -16.33
C ALA A 567 7.10 21.66 -15.69
N TYR A 568 7.07 20.60 -16.51
CA TYR A 568 7.15 19.22 -16.03
C TYR A 568 7.83 18.30 -17.04
N MET A 569 8.91 17.61 -16.69
CA MET A 569 9.67 16.73 -17.57
C MET A 569 9.93 15.39 -16.89
N THR A 570 9.42 14.30 -17.47
CA THR A 570 9.55 12.94 -16.95
C THR A 570 10.72 12.15 -17.53
N PHE A 571 11.32 12.64 -18.63
CA PHE A 571 12.43 12.00 -19.35
C PHE A 571 12.22 10.54 -19.83
N ASN A 572 10.99 10.01 -19.73
CA ASN A 572 10.65 8.65 -20.16
C ASN A 572 10.62 8.46 -21.68
N HIS A 573 10.58 9.53 -22.47
CA HIS A 573 10.61 9.45 -23.92
C HIS A 573 12.04 9.13 -24.41
N HIS A 574 12.16 8.24 -25.40
CA HIS A 574 13.47 7.78 -25.90
C HIS A 574 14.24 8.88 -26.66
N ASP A 575 13.61 9.47 -27.68
CA ASP A 575 14.30 10.34 -28.64
C ASP A 575 14.17 11.85 -28.39
N SER A 576 13.36 12.25 -27.41
CA SER A 576 13.06 13.66 -27.18
C SER A 576 12.85 13.97 -25.71
N ILE A 577 13.08 15.23 -25.34
CA ILE A 577 12.78 15.74 -24.00
C ILE A 577 11.69 16.79 -24.17
N LEU A 578 10.55 16.56 -23.54
CA LEU A 578 9.34 17.37 -23.69
C LEU A 578 8.90 17.94 -22.34
N ASP A 579 8.35 19.14 -22.37
CA ASP A 579 7.59 19.71 -21.25
C ASP A 579 6.15 19.20 -21.30
N TYR A 580 5.81 18.36 -20.33
CA TYR A 580 4.49 17.78 -20.13
C TYR A 580 3.49 18.68 -19.38
N SER A 581 3.86 19.91 -19.01
CA SER A 581 2.92 20.91 -18.50
C SER A 581 1.94 21.43 -19.57
N LYS A 582 0.90 22.16 -19.14
CA LYS A 582 -0.02 22.87 -20.02
C LYS A 582 0.64 23.96 -20.87
N HIS A 583 1.86 24.36 -20.51
CA HIS A 583 2.58 25.44 -21.17
C HIS A 583 3.45 24.98 -22.34
N ARG A 584 3.84 23.69 -22.40
CA ARG A 584 4.60 23.09 -23.50
C ARG A 584 5.84 23.91 -23.87
N SER A 585 6.64 24.26 -22.86
CA SER A 585 7.86 25.07 -23.00
C SER A 585 8.82 24.47 -24.03
N LEU A 586 9.49 25.33 -24.81
CA LEU A 586 10.50 24.87 -25.78
C LEU A 586 11.74 24.37 -25.04
N VAL A 587 12.07 23.10 -25.23
CA VAL A 587 13.26 22.47 -24.64
C VAL A 587 14.34 22.31 -25.70
N SER A 588 15.53 22.84 -25.43
CA SER A 588 16.73 22.62 -26.26
C SER A 588 17.76 21.84 -25.46
N SER A 589 18.43 20.87 -26.11
CA SER A 589 19.40 20.01 -25.46
C SER A 589 20.69 19.92 -26.25
N LYS A 590 21.80 19.80 -25.53
CA LYS A 590 23.14 19.52 -26.04
C LYS A 590 23.72 18.37 -25.22
N ASP A 591 24.23 17.34 -25.89
CA ASP A 591 24.86 16.17 -25.26
C ASP A 591 24.01 15.53 -24.14
N CYS A 592 22.69 15.56 -24.27
CA CYS A 592 21.74 14.95 -23.35
C CYS A 592 21.20 13.65 -23.94
N LYS A 593 21.04 12.60 -23.11
CA LYS A 593 20.41 11.33 -23.49
C LYS A 593 19.50 10.85 -22.37
N THR A 594 18.45 10.10 -22.70
CA THR A 594 17.66 9.38 -21.70
C THR A 594 18.13 7.93 -21.65
N ILE A 595 18.20 7.34 -20.45
CA ILE A 595 18.62 5.95 -20.23
C ILE A 595 17.59 5.22 -19.36
N GLU A 596 17.44 3.91 -19.54
CA GLU A 596 16.57 3.10 -18.68
C GLU A 596 17.09 3.06 -17.24
N ILE A 597 16.16 3.02 -16.28
CA ILE A 597 16.45 3.00 -14.85
C ILE A 597 15.57 1.99 -14.11
N GLU A 598 16.04 1.59 -12.93
CA GLU A 598 15.24 0.84 -11.98
C GLU A 598 14.29 1.75 -11.19
N ASP A 599 13.40 1.13 -10.39
CA ASP A 599 12.50 1.84 -9.50
C ASP A 599 13.27 2.64 -8.42
N LYS A 600 12.77 3.84 -8.13
CA LYS A 600 13.30 4.72 -7.09
C LYS A 600 12.94 4.14 -5.71
N LYS A 601 13.86 4.26 -4.75
CA LYS A 601 13.68 3.74 -3.38
C LYS A 601 13.13 4.82 -2.46
N LEU A 602 12.22 4.44 -1.55
CA LEU A 602 11.80 5.34 -0.47
C LEU A 602 12.79 5.23 0.69
N ASP A 603 13.40 6.36 1.04
CA ASP A 603 14.31 6.43 2.17
C ASP A 603 13.52 6.46 3.48
N LEU A 604 13.40 5.32 4.15
CA LEU A 604 12.70 5.17 5.42
C LEU A 604 13.60 5.39 6.65
N ASN A 605 14.87 5.74 6.45
CA ASN A 605 15.75 6.05 7.57
C ASN A 605 15.28 7.38 8.19
N CYS A 606 14.73 7.29 9.40
CA CYS A 606 14.69 8.42 10.31
C CYS A 606 16.11 8.62 10.84
N CYS A 607 16.62 9.85 10.77
CA CYS A 607 17.98 10.20 11.20
C CYS A 607 18.33 9.70 12.60
#